data_AF-A0A2R6MES4-F1
#
_entry.id   AF-A0A2R6MES4-F1
#
_cell.length_a   1.000
_cell.length_b   1.000
_cell.length_c   1.000
_cell.angle_alpha   90.00
_cell.angle_beta   90.00
_cell.angle_gamma   90.00
#
_symmetry.space_group_name_H-M   'P 1'
#
loop_
_entity.id
_entity.type
_entity.pdbx_description
1 polymer ?
#
loop_
_entity_poly.entity_id
_entity_poly.type
_entity_poly.pdbx_seq_one_letter_code
_entity_poly.pdbx_strand_id
1 'polypeptide(L)' 'MAYNAGFFEWPRELSGDEMAELLDVSAPTFHQHRRAALATLLGVVFDDT' A
#
# COMPACT_ATOMS: atom_id res chain seq x y z
N MET A 1 -8.11 1.12 -2.12
CA MET A 1 -7.85 0.62 -3.48
C MET A 1 -6.86 -0.53 -3.48
N ALA A 2 -5.58 -0.36 -3.08
CA ALA A 2 -4.60 -1.47 -3.05
C ALA A 2 -5.07 -2.75 -2.30
N TYR A 3 -5.72 -2.58 -1.13
CA TYR A 3 -6.28 -3.72 -0.37
C TYR A 3 -7.33 -4.51 -1.16
N ASN A 4 -8.20 -3.83 -1.90
CA ASN A 4 -9.24 -4.47 -2.71
C ASN A 4 -8.74 -4.91 -4.10
N ALA A 5 -7.51 -4.54 -4.46
CA ALA A 5 -6.90 -4.80 -5.76
C ALA A 5 -6.01 -6.06 -5.72
N GLY A 6 -6.12 -6.89 -4.67
CA GLY A 6 -5.30 -8.10 -4.54
C GLY A 6 -3.80 -7.86 -4.38
N PHE A 7 -3.37 -6.61 -4.09
CA PHE A 7 -1.95 -6.25 -3.93
C PHE A 7 -1.29 -6.95 -2.72
N PHE A 8 -2.08 -7.21 -1.67
CA PHE A 8 -1.60 -7.87 -0.45
C PHE A 8 -1.83 -9.39 -0.45
N GLU A 9 -2.46 -9.94 -1.49
CA GLU A 9 -2.79 -11.36 -1.58
C GLU A 9 -1.61 -12.23 -2.05
N TRP A 10 -1.75 -13.55 -1.88
CA TRP A 10 -0.84 -14.52 -2.47
C TRP A 10 -1.58 -15.65 -3.19
N PRO A 11 -1.32 -15.89 -4.50
CA PRO A 11 -0.46 -15.08 -5.38
C PRO A 11 -1.04 -13.67 -5.59
N ARG A 12 -0.17 -12.66 -5.77
CA ARG A 12 -0.62 -11.27 -5.96
C ARG A 12 -1.39 -11.15 -7.27
N GLU A 13 -2.54 -10.49 -7.22
CA GLU A 13 -3.30 -10.14 -8.44
C GLU A 13 -2.74 -8.88 -9.11
N LEU A 14 -2.21 -7.94 -8.31
CA LEU A 14 -1.54 -6.74 -8.80
C LEU A 14 -0.23 -6.48 -8.04
N SER A 15 0.80 -6.11 -8.79
CA SER A 15 2.11 -5.68 -8.28
C SER A 15 2.11 -4.22 -7.86
N GLY A 16 3.22 -3.77 -7.24
CA GLY A 16 3.37 -2.37 -6.83
C GLY A 16 3.52 -1.42 -8.00
N ASP A 17 4.12 -1.89 -9.10
CA ASP A 17 4.32 -1.10 -10.31
C ASP A 17 2.99 -0.94 -11.06
N GLU A 18 2.21 -2.01 -11.21
CA GLU A 18 0.87 -1.94 -11.80
C GLU A 18 -0.08 -1.06 -10.96
N MET A 19 0.05 -1.08 -9.63
CA MET A 19 -0.68 -0.16 -8.76
C MET A 19 -0.24 1.30 -8.94
N ALA A 20 1.05 1.56 -9.20
CA ALA A 20 1.55 2.91 -9.46
C ALA A 20 1.02 3.44 -10.81
N GLU A 21 1.02 2.60 -11.85
CA GLU A 21 0.44 2.90 -13.15
C GLU A 21 -1.06 3.20 -13.06
N LEU A 22 -1.83 2.37 -12.36
CA LEU A 22 -3.28 2.58 -12.16
C LEU A 22 -3.60 3.88 -11.43
N LEU A 23 -2.72 4.32 -10.55
CA LEU A 23 -2.88 5.55 -9.77
C LEU A 23 -2.27 6.77 -10.46
N ASP A 24 -1.69 6.62 -11.65
CA ASP A 24 -0.97 7.66 -12.40
C ASP A 24 0.11 8.36 -11.55
N VAL A 25 0.88 7.55 -10.80
CA VAL A 25 1.98 8.01 -9.96
C VAL A 25 3.25 7.20 -10.23
N SER A 26 4.39 7.73 -9.80
CA SER A 26 5.64 6.95 -9.86
C SER A 26 5.62 5.79 -8.84
N ALA A 27 6.30 4.68 -9.16
CA ALA A 27 6.48 3.57 -8.22
C ALA A 27 7.09 4.00 -6.86
N PRO A 28 8.10 4.89 -6.81
CA PRO A 28 8.56 5.47 -5.53
C PRO A 28 7.46 6.16 -4.74
N THR A 29 6.60 6.94 -5.41
CA THR A 29 5.46 7.63 -4.78
C THR A 29 4.48 6.63 -4.18
N PHE A 30 4.11 5.58 -4.92
CA PHE A 30 3.26 4.50 -4.40
C PHE A 30 3.87 3.83 -3.16
N HIS A 31 5.16 3.49 -3.19
CA HIS A 31 5.84 2.89 -2.04
C HIS A 31 5.90 3.81 -0.82
N GLN A 32 6.08 5.12 -1.01
CA GLN A 32 6.02 6.11 0.05
C GLN A 32 4.62 6.17 0.68
N HIS A 33 3.56 6.24 -0.13
CA HIS A 33 2.19 6.22 0.36
C HIS A 33 1.87 4.93 1.13
N ARG A 34 2.31 3.78 0.62
CA ARG A 34 2.16 2.50 1.33
C ARG A 34 2.85 2.51 2.70
N ARG A 35 4.08 3.02 2.77
CA ARG A 35 4.83 3.11 4.04
C ARG A 35 4.16 4.06 5.02
N ALA A 36 3.68 5.22 4.56
CA ALA A 36 2.99 6.18 5.39
C ALA A 36 1.68 5.58 5.95
N ALA A 37 0.86 4.96 5.11
CA ALA A 37 -0.36 4.30 5.53
C ALA A 37 -0.09 3.17 6.54
N LEU A 38 0.94 2.35 6.30
CA LEU A 38 1.34 1.31 7.24
C LEU A 38 1.81 1.89 8.57
N ALA A 39 2.60 2.96 8.57
CA ALA A 39 3.05 3.63 9.79
C ALA A 39 1.87 4.17 10.61
N THR A 40 0.88 4.80 9.96
CA THR A 40 -0.34 5.25 10.62
C THR A 40 -1.14 4.09 11.22
N LEU A 41 -1.33 3.00 10.47
CA LEU A 41 -2.05 1.82 10.98
C LEU A 41 -1.32 1.19 12.17
N LEU A 42 0.02 1.06 12.08
CA LEU A 42 0.83 0.52 13.18
C LEU A 42 0.78 1.43 14.40
N GLY A 43 0.84 2.76 14.23
CA GLY A 43 0.66 3.71 15.33
C GLY A 43 -0.68 3.51 16.02
N VAL A 44 -1.79 3.40 15.27
CA VAL A 44 -3.11 3.14 15.86
C VAL A 44 -3.18 1.79 16.59
N VAL A 45 -2.56 0.74 16.02
CA VAL A 45 -2.61 -0.61 16.61
C VAL A 45 -1.73 -0.75 17.85
N PHE A 46 -0.64 0.01 17.95
CA PHE A 46 0.37 -0.15 19.00
C PHE A 46 0.47 1.03 20.00
N ASP A 47 -0.07 2.21 19.70
CA ASP A 47 -0.05 3.39 20.61
C ASP A 47 -1.31 3.50 21.49
N ASP A 48 -2.03 2.39 21.72
CA ASP A 48 -3.20 2.33 22.63
C ASP A 48 -2.74 2.07 24.10
N THR A 49 -1.85 2.93 24.62
CA THR A 49 -1.49 3.04 26.06
C THR A 49 -1.58 4.48 26.54
#